data_AF-X1K319-F1
#
_entry.id   AF-X1K319-F1
#
_cell.length_a   1.000
_cell.length_b   1.000
_cell.length_c   1.000
_cell.angle_alpha   90.00
_cell.angle_beta   90.00
_cell.angle_gamma   90.00
#
_symmetry.space_group_name_H-M   'P 1'
#
loop_
_entity.id
_entity.type
_entity.pdbx_description
1 polymer ?
#
loop_
_entity_poly.entity_id
_entity_poly.type
_entity_poly.pdbx_seq_one_letter_code
_entity_poly.pdbx_strand_id
1 'polypeptide(L)'
;MVGPAILASLTGLTNLMEIITFIQFIEEEAIQSASLGVFLAIRGKSIRGASLGMSLLRGRLIPNLKSINDYAGWMAPYSKFCFEDFIVAAETN
;
A
#
# COMPACT_ATOMS: atom_id res chain seq x y z
N MET A 1 30.69 -5.42 22.85
CA MET A 1 30.48 -6.38 21.76
C MET A 1 29.05 -6.84 21.80
N VAL A 2 28.30 -6.73 20.70
CA VAL A 2 26.92 -7.23 20.62
C VAL A 2 27.00 -8.76 20.44
N GLY A 3 26.40 -9.52 21.36
CA GLY A 3 26.44 -10.99 21.31
C GLY A 3 25.68 -11.56 20.11
N PRO A 4 26.04 -12.75 19.61
CA PRO A 4 25.46 -13.34 18.39
C PRO A 4 23.93 -13.50 18.44
N ALA A 5 23.33 -13.75 19.61
CA ALA A 5 21.88 -13.82 19.78
C ALA A 5 21.16 -12.47 19.58
N ILE A 6 21.80 -11.37 20.00
CA ILE A 6 21.27 -10.02 19.79
C ILE A 6 21.33 -9.68 18.30
N LEU A 7 22.43 -10.06 17.62
CA LEU A 7 22.57 -9.85 16.18
C LEU A 7 21.47 -10.58 15.39
N ALA A 8 21.22 -11.86 15.70
CA ALA A 8 20.16 -12.65 15.06
C ALA A 8 18.76 -12.05 15.29
N SER A 9 18.50 -11.54 16.49
CA SER A 9 17.22 -10.91 16.83
C SER A 9 17.00 -9.61 16.03
N LEU A 10 18.06 -8.80 15.88
CA LEU A 10 18.02 -7.58 15.08
C LEU A 10 17.78 -7.89 13.59
N THR A 11 18.45 -8.91 13.04
CA THR A 11 18.22 -9.35 11.66
C THR A 11 16.78 -9.82 11.45
N GLY A 12 16.22 -10.58 12.40
CA GLY A 12 14.82 -11.02 12.33
C GLY A 12 13.83 -9.86 12.31
N LEU A 13 14.06 -8.83 13.14
CA LEU A 13 13.25 -7.61 13.13
C LEU A 13 13.34 -6.90 11.78
N THR A 14 14.55 -6.68 11.24
CA THR A 14 14.74 -6.05 9.93
C THR A 14 13.97 -6.76 8.82
N ASN A 15 14.05 -8.09 8.76
CA ASN A 15 13.34 -8.87 7.75
C ASN A 15 11.80 -8.68 7.85
N LEU A 16 11.25 -8.60 9.08
CA LEU A 16 9.82 -8.35 9.27
C LEU A 16 9.43 -6.95 8.76
N MET A 17 10.25 -5.93 9.03
CA MET A 17 9.98 -4.57 8.53
C MET A 17 9.97 -4.53 7.00
N GLU A 18 10.95 -5.20 6.37
CA GLU A 18 11.06 -5.29 4.91
C GLU A 18 9.85 -5.99 4.29
N ILE A 19 9.40 -7.12 4.85
CA ILE A 19 8.22 -7.84 4.36
C ILE A 19 6.97 -6.96 4.44
N ILE A 20 6.76 -6.27 5.56
CA ILE A 20 5.58 -5.42 5.74
C ILE A 20 5.61 -4.23 4.78
N THR A 21 6.78 -3.61 4.62
CA THR A 21 6.99 -2.54 3.63
C THR A 21 6.67 -3.03 2.22
N PHE A 22 7.12 -4.24 1.88
CA PHE A 22 6.90 -4.81 0.55
C PHE A 22 5.41 -5.09 0.28
N ILE A 23 4.66 -5.57 1.28
CA ILE A 23 3.21 -5.77 1.17
C ILE A 23 2.49 -4.43 0.93
N GLN A 24 2.84 -3.40 1.70
CA GLN A 24 2.25 -2.06 1.53
C GLN A 24 2.57 -1.48 0.14
N PHE A 25 3.80 -1.67 -0.35
CA PHE A 25 4.21 -1.23 -1.68
C PHE A 25 3.43 -1.93 -2.81
N ILE A 26 3.16 -3.23 -2.70
CA ILE A 26 2.34 -3.95 -3.70
C ILE A 26 0.93 -3.34 -3.80
N GLU A 27 0.31 -3.03 -2.65
CA GLU A 27 -1.01 -2.41 -2.64
C GLU A 27 -0.99 -0.98 -3.21
N GLU A 28 0.06 -0.21 -2.94
CA GLU A 28 0.27 1.11 -3.56
C GLU A 28 0.34 1.01 -5.09
N GLU A 29 1.20 0.15 -5.61
CA GLU A 29 1.34 -0.08 -7.06
C GLU A 29 0.03 -0.56 -7.71
N ALA A 30 -0.76 -1.37 -6.99
CA ALA A 30 -2.07 -1.80 -7.45
C ALA A 30 -3.06 -0.62 -7.54
N ILE A 31 -3.05 0.30 -6.55
CA ILE A 31 -3.86 1.52 -6.56
C ILE A 31 -3.45 2.42 -7.73
N GLN A 32 -2.17 2.67 -7.92
CA GLN A 32 -1.67 3.49 -9.04
C GLN A 32 -2.03 2.87 -10.40
N SER A 33 -1.88 1.56 -10.54
CA SER A 33 -2.24 0.81 -11.76
C SER A 33 -3.73 0.89 -12.07
N ALA A 34 -4.59 0.70 -11.06
CA ALA A 34 -6.03 0.80 -11.23
C ALA A 34 -6.46 2.25 -11.56
N SER A 35 -5.80 3.24 -10.97
CA SER A 35 -6.04 4.66 -11.25
C SER A 35 -5.69 5.03 -12.70
N LEU A 36 -4.55 4.54 -13.19
CA LEU A 36 -4.18 4.66 -14.61
C LEU A 36 -5.21 3.97 -15.52
N GLY A 37 -5.68 2.77 -15.14
CA GLY A 37 -6.73 2.05 -15.87
C GLY A 37 -8.04 2.84 -15.97
N VAL A 38 -8.47 3.49 -14.88
CA VAL A 38 -9.64 4.39 -14.88
C VAL A 38 -9.42 5.56 -15.83
N PHE A 39 -8.26 6.23 -15.74
CA PHE A 39 -7.92 7.35 -16.63
C PHE A 39 -7.99 6.93 -18.11
N LEU A 40 -7.39 5.79 -18.46
CA LEU A 40 -7.42 5.26 -19.83
C LEU A 40 -8.85 4.89 -20.26
N ALA A 41 -9.67 4.32 -19.38
CA ALA A 41 -11.07 4.02 -19.67
C ALA A 41 -11.88 5.29 -19.95
N ILE A 42 -11.67 6.37 -19.17
CA ILE A 42 -12.29 7.69 -19.40
C ILE A 42 -11.85 8.24 -20.76
N ARG A 43 -10.55 8.20 -21.07
CA ARG A 43 -10.00 8.63 -22.37
C ARG A 43 -10.60 7.85 -23.54
N GLY A 44 -10.82 6.54 -23.35
CA GLY A 44 -11.51 5.66 -24.29
C GLY A 44 -13.03 5.78 -24.30
N LYS A 45 -13.63 6.72 -23.56
CA LYS A 45 -15.08 6.92 -23.40
C LYS A 45 -15.84 5.69 -22.88
N SER A 46 -15.13 4.78 -22.20
CA SER A 46 -15.72 3.59 -21.57
C SER A 46 -16.15 3.90 -20.14
N ILE A 47 -17.37 4.40 -19.99
CA ILE A 47 -17.94 4.75 -18.67
C ILE A 47 -18.05 3.51 -17.77
N ARG A 48 -18.39 2.35 -18.34
CA ARG A 48 -18.45 1.08 -17.60
C ARG A 48 -17.09 0.68 -17.05
N GLY A 49 -16.03 0.80 -17.85
CA GLY A 49 -14.66 0.50 -17.42
C GLY A 49 -14.20 1.44 -16.31
N ALA A 50 -14.43 2.74 -16.49
CA ALA A 50 -14.12 3.74 -15.47
C ALA A 50 -14.87 3.49 -14.16
N SER A 51 -16.18 3.20 -14.24
CA SER A 51 -17.00 2.89 -13.06
C SER A 51 -16.52 1.63 -12.32
N LEU A 52 -16.10 0.59 -13.04
CA LEU A 52 -15.57 -0.63 -12.45
C LEU A 52 -14.23 -0.37 -11.74
N GLY A 53 -13.32 0.35 -12.39
CA GLY A 53 -12.04 0.72 -11.79
C GLY A 53 -12.22 1.61 -10.55
N MET A 54 -13.13 2.58 -10.59
CA MET A 54 -13.45 3.41 -9.42
C MET A 54 -14.06 2.59 -8.27
N SER A 55 -14.92 1.62 -8.58
CA SER A 55 -15.51 0.73 -7.58
C SER A 55 -14.44 -0.15 -6.92
N LEU A 56 -13.47 -0.64 -7.70
CA LEU A 56 -12.35 -1.43 -7.18
C LEU A 56 -11.42 -0.60 -6.29
N LEU A 57 -11.07 0.61 -6.73
CA LEU A 57 -10.20 1.54 -5.98
C LEU A 57 -10.80 1.88 -4.62
N ARG A 58 -12.03 2.42 -4.60
CA ARG A 58 -12.67 2.93 -3.39
C ARG A 58 -13.25 1.82 -2.51
N GLY A 59 -13.71 0.73 -3.11
CA GLY A 59 -14.36 -0.36 -2.39
C GLY A 59 -13.40 -1.40 -1.85
N ARG A 60 -12.17 -1.49 -2.37
CA ARG A 60 -11.25 -2.59 -2.02
C ARG A 60 -9.81 -2.16 -1.83
N LEU A 61 -9.17 -1.57 -2.85
CA LEU A 61 -7.71 -1.36 -2.82
C LEU A 61 -7.29 -0.35 -1.75
N ILE A 62 -7.90 0.84 -1.74
CA ILE A 62 -7.58 1.88 -0.75
C ILE A 62 -7.92 1.41 0.68
N PRO A 63 -9.11 0.85 0.96
CA PRO A 63 -9.40 0.27 2.27
C PRO A 63 -8.45 -0.85 2.71
N ASN A 64 -7.99 -1.69 1.77
CA ASN A 64 -7.04 -2.77 2.07
C ASN A 64 -5.69 -2.21 2.53
N LEU A 65 -5.11 -1.26 1.77
CA LEU A 65 -3.84 -0.63 2.14
C LEU A 65 -3.97 0.04 3.52
N LYS A 66 -5.09 0.72 3.78
CA LYS A 66 -5.38 1.32 5.10
C LYS A 66 -5.40 0.29 6.22
N SER A 67 -6.15 -0.79 6.04
CA SER A 67 -6.22 -1.89 7.01
C SER A 67 -4.84 -2.51 7.29
N ILE A 68 -4.04 -2.74 6.26
CA ILE A 68 -2.67 -3.26 6.40
C ILE A 68 -1.79 -2.27 7.15
N ASN A 69 -1.86 -0.98 6.80
CA ASN A 69 -1.05 0.07 7.42
C ASN A 69 -1.38 0.26 8.91
N ASP A 70 -2.67 0.18 9.26
CA ASP A 70 -3.13 0.28 10.65
C ASP A 70 -2.75 -0.96 11.46
N TYR A 71 -2.91 -2.15 10.89
CA TYR A 71 -2.67 -3.42 11.59
C TYR A 71 -1.17 -3.75 11.75
N ALA A 72 -0.40 -3.63 10.67
CA ALA A 72 0.98 -4.11 10.61
C ALA A 72 2.01 -3.00 10.40
N GLY A 73 1.62 -1.81 9.93
CA GLY A 73 2.55 -0.74 9.59
C GLY A 73 3.43 -0.28 10.75
N TRP A 74 2.99 -0.45 12.01
CA TRP A 74 3.81 -0.11 13.18
C TRP A 74 5.11 -0.91 13.28
N MET A 75 5.17 -2.10 12.67
CA MET A 75 6.40 -2.90 12.57
C MET A 75 7.37 -2.35 11.53
N ALA A 76 6.92 -1.53 10.58
CA ALA A 76 7.73 -0.86 9.57
C ALA A 76 7.54 0.68 9.69
N PRO A 77 8.03 1.30 10.78
CA PRO A 77 7.69 2.69 11.09
C PRO A 77 8.18 3.69 10.04
N TYR A 78 9.25 3.37 9.31
CA TYR A 78 9.76 4.22 8.22
C TYR A 78 8.82 4.27 7.02
N SER A 79 8.01 3.23 6.77
CA SER A 79 7.08 3.19 5.65
C SER A 79 5.65 3.56 6.05
N LYS A 80 5.26 3.33 7.31
CA LYS A 80 3.90 3.59 7.81
C LYS A 80 3.35 4.97 7.43
N PHE A 81 4.10 6.02 7.74
CA PHE A 81 3.66 7.40 7.52
C PHE A 81 3.64 7.76 6.02
N CYS A 82 4.57 7.21 5.24
CA CYS A 82 4.56 7.39 3.79
C CYS A 82 3.28 6.82 3.18
N PHE A 83 2.86 5.62 3.61
CA PHE A 83 1.61 5.02 3.13
C PHE A 83 0.36 5.69 3.71
N GLU A 84 0.43 6.27 4.90
CA GLU A 84 -0.65 7.09 5.47
C GLU A 84 -0.91 8.33 4.60
N ASP A 85 0.15 9.06 4.24
CA ASP A 85 0.07 10.20 3.33
C ASP A 85 -0.46 9.79 1.95
N PHE A 86 0.01 8.65 1.42
CA PHE A 86 -0.47 8.11 0.15
C PHE A 86 -1.97 7.76 0.19
N ILE A 87 -2.44 7.11 1.27
CA ILE A 87 -3.87 6.77 1.42
C ILE A 87 -4.71 8.04 1.41
N VAL A 88 -4.32 9.07 2.17
CA VAL A 88 -5.04 10.36 2.20
C VAL A 88 -5.05 11.00 0.81
N ALA A 89 -3.93 11.00 0.10
CA ALA A 89 -3.87 11.48 -1.28
C ALA A 89 -4.79 10.66 -2.21
N ALA A 90 -4.84 9.34 -2.06
CA ALA A 90 -5.68 8.47 -2.89
C ALA A 90 -7.19 8.61 -2.59
N GLU A 91 -7.56 8.88 -1.33
CA GLU A 91 -8.96 9.11 -0.92
C GLU A 91 -9.50 10.46 -1.41
N THR A 92 -8.62 11.46 -1.58
CA THR A 92 -8.99 12.83 -1.97
C THR A 92 -9.04 13.06 -3.48
N ASN A 93 -8.48 12.16 -4.30
CA ASN A 93 -8.53 12.19 -5.77
C ASN A 93 -9.73 11.43 -6.37
#